data_AF-A0A7J4JIK9-F1
#
_entry.id   AF-A0A7J4JIK9-F1
#
_cell.length_a   1.000
_cell.length_b   1.000
_cell.length_c   1.000
_cell.angle_alpha   90.00
_cell.angle_beta   90.00
_cell.angle_gamma   90.00
#
_symmetry.space_group_name_H-M   'P 1'
#
loop_
_entity.id
_entity.type
_entity.pdbx_description
1 polymer ?
#
loop_
_entity_poly.entity_id
_entity_poly.type
_entity_poly.pdbx_seq_one_letter_code
_entity_poly.pdbx_strand_id
1 'polypeptide(L)'
;MELILLVFAISVLSVGFAGYLANYVLKKDTGTPKMREISNAIMEGANAFLKRQYKTIAVICVVLAVLIMGAYALTGKVDFGLKTAVAFVFGAFCSALSGYIGMWISIRANIRAASGAQRSLNEALTIALRGGAVSGIIIVALSLLGVSALYYFYGLSAPLTEVPFLIVGFGFGASFVALFAQLGGGIYTKAADVGADLVGKVEAGIPEDDPRNPAVIADLVG
;
A
#
# COMPACT_ATOMS: atom_id res chain seq x y z
N MET A 1 15.98 20.16 -16.99
CA MET A 1 14.93 20.77 -16.14
C MET A 1 13.53 20.47 -16.67
N GLU A 2 13.25 20.73 -17.95
CA GLU A 2 11.91 20.54 -18.54
C GLU A 2 11.34 19.12 -18.40
N LEU A 3 12.18 18.10 -18.60
CA LEU A 3 11.74 16.70 -18.47
C LEU A 3 11.26 16.36 -17.04
N ILE A 4 11.87 16.97 -16.01
CA ILE A 4 11.50 16.73 -14.60
C ILE A 4 10.15 17.36 -14.30
N LEU A 5 9.91 18.59 -14.79
CA LEU A 5 8.62 19.27 -14.64
C LEU A 5 7.49 18.49 -15.32
N LEU A 6 7.77 17.89 -16.49
CA LEU A 6 6.84 16.99 -17.16
C LEU A 6 6.51 15.75 -16.31
N VAL A 7 7.52 15.09 -15.74
CA VAL A 7 7.32 13.93 -14.85
C VAL A 7 6.50 14.31 -13.62
N PHE A 8 6.78 15.45 -13.00
CA PHE A 8 5.98 15.97 -11.89
C PHE A 8 4.53 16.21 -12.29
N ALA A 9 4.30 16.89 -13.41
CA ALA A 9 2.95 17.17 -13.90
C ALA A 9 2.17 15.87 -14.16
N ILE A 10 2.76 14.89 -14.85
CA ILE A 10 2.13 13.58 -15.11
C ILE A 10 1.81 12.87 -13.80
N SER A 11 2.72 12.92 -12.83
CA SER A 11 2.51 12.21 -11.56
C SER A 11 1.41 12.86 -10.72
N VAL A 12 1.34 14.20 -10.68
CA VAL A 12 0.23 14.93 -10.03
C VAL A 12 -1.10 14.63 -10.72
N LEU A 13 -1.13 14.64 -12.06
CA LEU A 13 -2.32 14.27 -12.84
C LEU A 13 -2.76 12.83 -12.55
N SER A 14 -1.80 11.91 -12.39
CA SER A 14 -2.07 10.51 -12.05
C SER A 14 -2.71 10.37 -10.67
N VAL A 15 -2.22 11.10 -9.67
CA VAL A 15 -2.86 11.17 -8.33
C VAL A 15 -4.28 11.74 -8.45
N GLY A 16 -4.47 12.80 -9.24
CA GLY A 16 -5.79 13.38 -9.50
C GLY A 16 -6.75 12.38 -10.15
N PHE A 17 -6.27 11.62 -11.13
CA PHE A 17 -7.06 10.58 -11.80
C PHE A 17 -7.40 9.41 -10.87
N ALA A 18 -6.45 8.99 -10.01
CA ALA A 18 -6.74 8.02 -8.95
C ALA A 18 -7.81 8.55 -7.98
N GLY A 19 -7.76 9.84 -7.61
CA GLY A 19 -8.80 10.49 -6.81
C GLY A 19 -10.17 10.50 -7.49
N TYR A 20 -10.20 10.74 -8.81
CA TYR A 20 -11.43 10.63 -9.60
C TYR A 20 -12.02 9.21 -9.58
N LEU A 21 -11.19 8.18 -9.79
CA LEU A 21 -11.61 6.78 -9.74
C LEU A 21 -12.08 6.38 -8.33
N ALA A 22 -11.37 6.81 -7.29
CA ALA A 22 -11.77 6.59 -5.91
C ALA A 22 -13.14 7.22 -5.64
N ASN A 23 -13.36 8.48 -6.05
CA ASN A 23 -14.66 9.13 -5.92
C ASN A 23 -15.76 8.40 -6.68
N TYR A 24 -15.48 7.88 -7.88
CA TYR A 24 -16.43 7.05 -8.62
C TYR A 24 -16.84 5.81 -7.82
N VAL A 25 -15.87 5.09 -7.25
CA VAL A 25 -16.13 3.91 -6.42
C VAL A 25 -16.93 4.33 -5.19
N LEU A 26 -16.50 5.34 -4.44
CA LEU A 26 -17.12 5.76 -3.17
C LEU A 26 -18.59 6.17 -3.31
N LYS A 27 -18.98 6.71 -4.47
CA LYS A 27 -20.36 7.07 -4.80
C LYS A 27 -21.29 5.86 -5.02
N LYS A 28 -20.75 4.66 -5.18
CA LYS A 28 -21.54 3.44 -5.34
C LYS A 28 -22.15 2.99 -4.01
N ASP A 29 -23.30 2.35 -4.14
CA ASP A 29 -24.08 1.85 -3.03
C ASP A 29 -23.31 0.77 -2.24
N THR A 30 -23.49 0.80 -0.91
CA THR A 30 -22.86 -0.11 0.05
C THR A 30 -23.72 -1.33 0.38
N GLY A 31 -24.84 -1.53 -0.32
CA GLY A 31 -25.72 -2.67 -0.15
C GLY A 31 -26.54 -2.64 1.13
N THR A 32 -26.94 -3.82 1.56
CA THR A 32 -27.88 -4.00 2.68
C THR A 32 -27.23 -3.69 4.05
N PRO A 33 -28.03 -3.48 5.11
CA PRO A 33 -27.50 -3.32 6.47
C PRO A 33 -26.55 -4.47 6.88
N LYS A 34 -26.87 -5.71 6.52
CA LYS A 34 -26.07 -6.90 6.86
C LYS A 34 -24.72 -6.92 6.12
N MET A 35 -24.66 -6.45 4.87
CA MET A 35 -23.39 -6.30 4.16
C MET A 35 -22.49 -5.25 4.81
N ARG A 36 -23.08 -4.13 5.27
CA ARG A 36 -22.34 -3.08 5.98
C ARG A 36 -21.79 -3.55 7.31
N GLU A 37 -22.55 -4.36 8.05
CA GLU A 37 -22.10 -4.98 9.29
C GLU A 37 -20.82 -5.83 9.08
N ILE A 38 -20.84 -6.74 8.10
CA ILE A 38 -19.68 -7.59 7.76
C ILE A 38 -18.50 -6.73 7.28
N SER A 39 -18.75 -5.77 6.40
CA SER A 39 -17.68 -4.89 5.89
C SER A 39 -17.06 -4.02 6.99
N ASN A 40 -17.83 -3.61 7.99
CA ASN A 40 -17.30 -2.87 9.13
C ASN A 40 -16.38 -3.75 9.99
N ALA A 41 -16.73 -5.01 10.22
CA ALA A 41 -15.87 -5.97 10.92
C ALA A 41 -14.54 -6.19 10.17
N ILE A 42 -14.59 -6.37 8.85
CA ILE A 42 -13.40 -6.47 7.99
C ILE A 42 -12.57 -5.18 8.10
N MET A 43 -13.22 -4.02 8.01
CA MET A 43 -12.54 -2.73 8.09
C MET A 43 -11.85 -2.53 9.44
N GLU A 44 -12.49 -2.92 10.53
CA GLU A 44 -11.91 -2.85 11.87
C GLU A 44 -10.67 -3.75 12.00
N GLY A 45 -10.78 -5.01 11.57
CA GLY A 45 -9.68 -5.98 11.58
C GLY A 45 -8.49 -5.51 10.74
N ALA A 46 -8.75 -5.05 9.52
CA ALA A 46 -7.72 -4.54 8.62
C ALA A 46 -7.02 -3.29 9.20
N ASN A 47 -7.77 -2.35 9.77
CA ASN A 47 -7.19 -1.17 10.41
C ASN A 47 -6.32 -1.54 11.62
N ALA A 48 -6.77 -2.50 12.43
CA ALA A 48 -6.01 -2.98 13.58
C ALA A 48 -4.70 -3.64 13.14
N PHE A 49 -4.75 -4.51 12.13
CA PHE A 49 -3.59 -5.17 11.55
C PHE A 49 -2.60 -4.16 10.96
N LEU A 50 -3.05 -3.27 10.06
CA LEU A 50 -2.20 -2.26 9.44
C LEU A 50 -1.54 -1.36 10.48
N LYS A 51 -2.28 -0.92 11.51
CA LYS A 51 -1.73 -0.09 12.58
C LYS A 51 -0.60 -0.81 13.31
N ARG A 52 -0.75 -2.11 13.59
CA ARG A 52 0.29 -2.91 14.26
C ARG A 52 1.49 -3.16 13.34
N GLN A 53 1.24 -3.50 12.08
CA GLN A 53 2.27 -3.78 11.09
C GLN A 53 3.11 -2.52 10.80
N TYR A 54 2.48 -1.41 10.43
CA TYR A 54 3.18 -0.16 10.12
C TYR A 54 3.89 0.45 11.33
N LYS A 55 3.34 0.31 12.55
CA LYS A 55 4.07 0.72 13.77
C LYS A 55 5.39 -0.05 13.90
N THR A 56 5.38 -1.35 13.63
CA THR A 56 6.58 -2.20 13.70
C THR A 56 7.57 -1.84 12.60
N ILE A 57 7.08 -1.70 11.35
CA ILE A 57 7.90 -1.29 10.20
C ILE A 57 8.55 0.08 10.46
N ALA A 58 7.82 1.04 11.01
CA ALA A 58 8.34 2.37 11.31
C ALA A 58 9.52 2.32 12.28
N VAL A 59 9.44 1.50 13.34
CA VAL A 59 10.54 1.32 14.30
C VAL A 59 11.78 0.76 13.60
N ILE A 60 11.63 -0.31 12.80
CA ILE A 60 12.78 -0.93 12.12
C ILE A 60 13.35 0.02 11.04
N CYS A 61 12.49 0.78 10.37
CA CYS A 61 12.89 1.81 9.41
C CYS A 61 13.77 2.89 10.08
N VAL A 62 13.40 3.38 11.26
CA VAL A 62 14.23 4.36 12.00
C VAL A 62 15.58 3.75 12.38
N VAL A 63 15.59 2.51 12.91
CA VAL A 63 16.84 1.80 13.25
C VAL A 63 17.73 1.69 12.01
N LEU A 64 17.18 1.27 10.87
CA LEU A 64 17.93 1.10 9.64
C LEU A 64 18.44 2.44 9.07
N ALA A 65 17.66 3.51 9.18
CA ALA A 65 18.11 4.85 8.79
C ALA A 65 19.33 5.31 9.62
N VAL A 66 19.34 5.06 10.93
CA VAL A 66 20.49 5.33 11.80
C VAL A 66 21.69 4.47 11.43
N LEU A 67 21.49 3.19 11.13
CA LEU A 67 22.56 2.30 10.68
C LEU A 67 23.18 2.75 9.34
N ILE A 68 22.35 3.21 8.40
CA ILE A 68 22.83 3.79 7.13
C ILE A 68 23.72 5.00 7.42
N MET A 69 23.26 5.94 8.27
CA MET A 69 24.08 7.11 8.64
C MET A 69 25.39 6.70 9.32
N GLY A 70 25.35 5.76 10.26
CA GLY A 70 26.53 5.26 10.97
C GLY A 70 27.54 4.60 10.03
N ALA A 71 27.08 3.77 9.10
CA ALA A 71 27.94 3.11 8.12
C ALA A 71 28.69 4.12 7.23
N TYR A 72 27.99 5.15 6.75
CA TYR A 72 28.62 6.21 5.96
C TYR A 72 29.55 7.11 6.79
N ALA A 73 29.23 7.34 8.07
CA ALA A 73 30.09 8.09 8.98
C ALA A 73 31.46 7.41 9.17
N LEU A 74 31.50 6.06 9.25
CA LEU A 74 32.76 5.30 9.33
C LEU A 74 33.65 5.45 8.09
N THR A 75 33.07 5.77 6.94
CA THR A 75 33.81 6.01 5.69
C THR A 75 34.19 7.47 5.47
N GLY A 76 33.87 8.37 6.42
CA GLY A 76 34.11 9.81 6.32
C GLY A 76 33.13 10.57 5.41
N LYS A 77 32.12 9.90 4.84
CA LYS A 77 31.14 10.50 3.90
C LYS A 77 29.81 10.84 4.58
N VAL A 78 29.87 11.66 5.64
CA VAL A 78 28.71 11.97 6.48
C VAL A 78 27.56 12.63 5.70
N ASP A 79 27.85 13.59 4.82
CA ASP A 79 26.84 14.28 4.01
C ASP A 79 26.10 13.30 3.06
N PHE A 80 26.86 12.39 2.45
CA PHE A 80 26.31 11.36 1.59
C PHE A 80 25.38 10.42 2.37
N GLY A 81 25.81 9.99 3.56
CA GLY A 81 25.01 9.16 4.46
C GLY A 81 23.71 9.81 4.88
N LEU A 82 23.72 11.11 5.21
CA LEU A 82 22.53 11.86 5.57
C LEU A 82 21.53 11.90 4.40
N LYS A 83 21.99 12.26 3.20
CA LYS A 83 21.15 12.31 1.99
C LYS A 83 20.58 10.94 1.63
N THR A 84 21.38 9.87 1.69
CA THR A 84 20.89 8.51 1.45
C THR A 84 19.87 8.06 2.51
N ALA A 85 20.08 8.40 3.78
CA ALA A 85 19.14 8.08 4.86
C ALA A 85 17.81 8.84 4.71
N VAL A 86 17.86 10.12 4.32
CA VAL A 86 16.65 10.90 3.99
C VAL A 86 15.91 10.30 2.81
N ALA A 87 16.62 9.94 1.73
CA ALA A 87 16.02 9.26 0.58
C ALA A 87 15.36 7.93 1.00
N PHE A 88 16.01 7.16 1.87
CA PHE A 88 15.47 5.92 2.44
C PHE A 88 14.17 6.15 3.22
N VAL A 89 14.14 7.09 4.15
CA VAL A 89 12.94 7.39 4.93
C VAL A 89 11.81 7.88 4.02
N PHE A 90 12.13 8.69 3.01
CA PHE A 90 11.15 9.18 2.05
C PHE A 90 10.58 8.07 1.16
N GLY A 91 11.41 7.16 0.67
CA GLY A 91 10.96 5.97 -0.07
C GLY A 91 10.09 5.05 0.77
N ALA A 92 10.49 4.81 2.02
CA ALA A 92 9.70 4.06 2.99
C ALA A 92 8.33 4.71 3.24
N PHE A 93 8.30 6.03 3.40
CA PHE A 93 7.05 6.79 3.55
C PHE A 93 6.15 6.67 2.32
N CYS A 94 6.68 6.87 1.10
CA CYS A 94 5.90 6.74 -0.13
C CYS A 94 5.31 5.34 -0.30
N SER A 95 6.08 4.29 0.00
CA SER A 95 5.61 2.89 -0.04
C SER A 95 4.55 2.60 1.04
N ALA A 96 4.74 3.12 2.25
CA ALA A 96 3.74 2.97 3.31
C ALA A 96 2.43 3.68 2.96
N LEU A 97 2.52 4.90 2.43
CA LEU A 97 1.36 5.68 2.01
C LEU A 97 0.60 5.00 0.86
N SER A 98 1.31 4.48 -0.15
CA SER A 98 0.66 3.78 -1.26
C SER A 98 -0.05 2.50 -0.81
N GLY A 99 0.59 1.71 0.06
CA GLY A 99 -0.01 0.50 0.65
C GLY A 99 -1.25 0.83 1.49
N TYR A 100 -1.18 1.87 2.32
CA TYR A 100 -2.32 2.31 3.13
C TYR A 100 -3.50 2.78 2.28
N ILE A 101 -3.25 3.61 1.25
CA ILE A 101 -4.29 4.07 0.32
C ILE A 101 -4.89 2.89 -0.44
N GLY A 102 -4.05 1.96 -0.89
CA GLY A 102 -4.46 0.73 -1.57
C GLY A 102 -5.44 -0.08 -0.71
N MET A 103 -5.08 -0.38 0.54
CA MET A 103 -5.97 -1.12 1.43
C MET A 103 -7.26 -0.33 1.75
N TRP A 104 -7.14 0.98 1.94
CA TRP A 104 -8.28 1.85 2.24
C TRP A 104 -9.33 1.85 1.13
N ILE A 105 -8.90 1.86 -0.14
CA ILE A 105 -9.82 1.78 -1.29
C ILE A 105 -10.33 0.37 -1.50
N SER A 106 -9.50 -0.67 -1.34
CA SER A 106 -9.90 -2.07 -1.51
C SER A 106 -11.06 -2.45 -0.59
N ILE A 107 -10.96 -2.20 0.72
CA ILE A 107 -12.04 -2.51 1.67
C ILE A 107 -13.36 -1.82 1.26
N ARG A 108 -13.28 -0.56 0.79
CA ARG A 108 -14.45 0.21 0.36
C ARG A 108 -14.99 -0.27 -0.98
N ALA A 109 -14.15 -0.75 -1.87
CA ALA A 109 -14.53 -1.29 -3.16
C ALA A 109 -15.20 -2.67 -3.01
N ASN A 110 -14.75 -3.52 -2.08
CA ASN A 110 -15.24 -4.89 -1.91
C ASN A 110 -16.75 -4.94 -1.66
N ILE A 111 -17.25 -4.20 -0.66
CA ILE A 111 -18.70 -4.15 -0.37
C ILE A 111 -19.52 -3.59 -1.55
N ARG A 112 -18.96 -2.63 -2.29
CA ARG A 112 -19.62 -1.99 -3.43
C ARG A 112 -19.65 -2.91 -4.65
N ALA A 113 -18.60 -3.70 -4.86
CA ALA A 113 -18.57 -4.73 -5.88
C ALA A 113 -19.61 -5.82 -5.56
N ALA A 114 -19.70 -6.25 -4.29
CA ALA A 114 -20.73 -7.18 -3.84
C ALA A 114 -22.16 -6.62 -4.00
N SER A 115 -22.39 -5.32 -3.73
CA SER A 115 -23.69 -4.68 -4.00
C SER A 115 -23.97 -4.60 -5.50
N GLY A 116 -22.96 -4.24 -6.30
CA GLY A 116 -23.06 -4.21 -7.76
C GLY A 116 -23.41 -5.56 -8.37
N ALA A 117 -22.89 -6.66 -7.79
CA ALA A 117 -23.16 -8.01 -8.26
C ALA A 117 -24.65 -8.43 -8.13
N GLN A 118 -25.40 -7.81 -7.20
CA GLN A 118 -26.84 -8.02 -7.09
C GLN A 118 -27.62 -7.40 -8.25
N ARG A 119 -27.03 -6.45 -8.98
CA ARG A 119 -27.65 -5.76 -10.13
C ARG A 119 -27.12 -6.30 -11.45
N SER A 120 -25.80 -6.36 -11.62
CA SER A 120 -25.17 -6.95 -12.80
C SER A 120 -23.70 -7.30 -12.59
N LEU A 121 -23.23 -8.29 -13.34
CA LEU A 121 -21.81 -8.64 -13.40
C LEU A 121 -20.95 -7.46 -13.89
N ASN A 122 -21.43 -6.72 -14.90
CA ASN A 122 -20.70 -5.59 -15.46
C ASN A 122 -20.49 -4.47 -14.43
N GLU A 123 -21.50 -4.19 -13.60
CA GLU A 123 -21.37 -3.21 -12.53
C GLU A 123 -20.35 -3.65 -11.47
N ALA A 124 -20.43 -4.91 -11.01
CA ALA A 124 -19.48 -5.46 -10.05
C ALA A 124 -18.03 -5.39 -10.57
N LEU A 125 -17.82 -5.85 -11.81
CA LEU A 125 -16.52 -5.85 -12.47
C LEU A 125 -15.97 -4.43 -12.65
N THR A 126 -16.80 -3.49 -13.08
CA THR A 126 -16.40 -2.09 -13.24
C THR A 126 -15.96 -1.46 -11.92
N ILE A 127 -16.67 -1.76 -10.83
CA ILE A 127 -16.32 -1.26 -9.48
C ILE A 127 -15.01 -1.88 -9.02
N ALA A 128 -14.85 -3.20 -9.15
CA ALA A 128 -13.64 -3.91 -8.75
C ALA A 128 -12.41 -3.44 -9.53
N LEU A 129 -12.50 -3.35 -10.86
CA LEU A 129 -11.40 -2.87 -11.71
C LEU A 129 -11.01 -1.43 -11.38
N ARG A 130 -11.99 -0.53 -11.19
CA ARG A 130 -11.69 0.87 -10.86
C ARG A 130 -11.11 0.99 -9.44
N GLY A 131 -11.58 0.19 -8.49
CA GLY A 131 -10.99 0.11 -7.15
C GLY A 131 -9.53 -0.34 -7.18
N GLY A 132 -9.24 -1.41 -7.92
CA GLY A 132 -7.87 -1.90 -8.12
C GLY A 132 -6.98 -0.91 -8.87
N ALA A 133 -7.52 -0.22 -9.87
CA ALA A 133 -6.80 0.81 -10.63
C ALA A 133 -6.32 1.97 -9.75
N VAL A 134 -7.10 2.38 -8.75
CA VAL A 134 -6.67 3.41 -7.78
C VAL A 134 -5.38 2.99 -7.10
N SER A 135 -5.31 1.77 -6.58
CA SER A 135 -4.11 1.25 -5.91
C SER A 135 -2.90 1.24 -6.86
N GLY A 136 -3.05 0.68 -8.06
CA GLY A 136 -1.97 0.61 -9.05
C GLY A 136 -1.45 1.99 -9.48
N ILE A 137 -2.35 2.93 -9.75
CA ILE A 137 -1.98 4.30 -10.16
C ILE A 137 -1.26 5.03 -9.02
N ILE A 138 -1.73 4.90 -7.77
CA ILE A 138 -1.11 5.56 -6.61
C ILE A 138 0.31 5.04 -6.37
N ILE A 139 0.55 3.73 -6.51
CA ILE A 139 1.89 3.14 -6.35
C ILE A 139 2.87 3.78 -7.36
N VAL A 140 2.50 3.79 -8.64
CA VAL A 140 3.35 4.34 -9.70
C VAL A 140 3.53 5.85 -9.53
N ALA A 141 2.44 6.59 -9.25
CA ALA A 141 2.47 8.03 -9.11
C ALA A 141 3.34 8.48 -7.92
N LEU A 142 3.22 7.84 -6.76
CA LEU A 142 4.04 8.16 -5.59
C LEU A 142 5.51 7.77 -5.80
N SER A 143 5.78 6.68 -6.52
CA SER A 143 7.16 6.33 -6.89
C SER A 143 7.79 7.39 -7.79
N LEU A 144 7.08 7.83 -8.83
CA LEU A 144 7.56 8.85 -9.77
C LEU A 144 7.71 10.22 -9.08
N LEU A 145 6.72 10.66 -8.29
CA LEU A 145 6.82 11.88 -7.48
C LEU A 145 8.00 11.82 -6.53
N GLY A 146 8.20 10.68 -5.85
CA GLY A 146 9.27 10.52 -4.88
C GLY A 146 10.65 10.63 -5.51
N VAL A 147 10.88 9.87 -6.59
CA VAL A 147 12.16 9.88 -7.32
C VAL A 147 12.42 11.24 -7.96
N SER A 148 11.42 11.83 -8.63
CA SER A 148 11.58 13.15 -9.28
C SER A 148 11.84 14.28 -8.28
N ALA A 149 11.20 14.24 -7.09
CA ALA A 149 11.47 15.19 -6.01
C ALA A 149 12.89 15.07 -5.48
N LEU A 150 13.35 13.86 -5.15
CA LEU A 150 14.73 13.68 -4.70
C LEU A 150 15.75 14.07 -5.78
N TYR A 151 15.48 13.73 -7.04
CA TYR A 151 16.34 14.12 -8.15
C TYR A 151 16.44 15.64 -8.29
N TYR A 152 15.32 16.35 -8.19
CA TYR A 152 15.29 17.81 -8.25
C TYR A 152 16.06 18.43 -7.06
N PHE A 153 15.71 18.07 -5.82
CA PHE A 153 16.31 18.68 -4.64
C PHE A 153 17.80 18.35 -4.46
N TYR A 154 18.21 17.12 -4.75
CA TYR A 154 19.63 16.74 -4.67
C TYR A 154 20.43 17.28 -5.85
N GLY A 155 19.82 17.45 -7.03
CA GLY A 155 20.46 18.13 -8.16
C GLY A 155 20.76 19.61 -7.91
N LEU A 156 20.14 20.25 -6.91
CA LEU A 156 20.47 21.61 -6.49
C LEU A 156 21.71 21.67 -5.57
N SER A 157 22.07 20.57 -4.91
CA SER A 157 23.06 20.54 -3.83
C SER A 157 24.23 19.57 -4.06
N ALA A 158 24.17 18.74 -5.10
CA ALA A 158 25.19 17.75 -5.45
C ALA A 158 25.39 17.67 -6.97
N PRO A 159 26.57 17.22 -7.45
CA PRO A 159 26.79 16.96 -8.87
C PRO A 159 25.75 15.97 -9.42
N LEU A 160 25.24 16.22 -10.63
CA LEU A 160 24.23 15.37 -11.27
C LEU A 160 24.69 13.91 -11.45
N THR A 161 26.00 13.67 -11.49
CA THR A 161 26.60 12.33 -11.56
C THR A 161 26.46 11.54 -10.25
N GLU A 162 26.30 12.22 -9.12
CA GLU A 162 26.19 11.60 -7.79
C GLU A 162 24.73 11.38 -7.34
N VAL A 163 23.80 12.18 -7.87
CA VAL A 163 22.37 12.14 -7.51
C VAL A 163 21.75 10.74 -7.64
N PRO A 164 22.00 9.95 -8.70
CA PRO A 164 21.45 8.59 -8.79
C PRO A 164 21.86 7.69 -7.61
N PHE A 165 23.10 7.81 -7.13
CA PHE A 165 23.59 7.01 -6.01
C PHE A 165 22.95 7.42 -4.68
N LEU A 166 22.58 8.69 -4.52
CA LEU A 166 21.82 9.17 -3.36
C LEU A 166 20.38 8.63 -3.38
N ILE A 167 19.75 8.61 -4.56
CA ILE A 167 18.36 8.14 -4.76
C ILE A 167 18.24 6.61 -4.57
N VAL A 168 19.34 5.84 -4.64
CA VAL A 168 19.31 4.40 -4.27
C VAL A 168 18.68 4.19 -2.89
N GLY A 169 18.88 5.14 -1.95
CA GLY A 169 18.21 5.12 -0.65
C GLY A 169 16.69 5.02 -0.78
N PHE A 170 16.06 5.76 -1.70
CA PHE A 170 14.62 5.72 -1.95
C PHE A 170 14.14 4.34 -2.36
N GLY A 171 14.80 3.72 -3.35
CA GLY A 171 14.48 2.36 -3.78
C GLY A 171 14.60 1.37 -2.64
N PHE A 172 15.68 1.48 -1.85
CA PHE A 172 15.89 0.63 -0.69
C PHE A 172 14.79 0.79 0.36
N GLY A 173 14.40 2.02 0.69
CA GLY A 173 13.32 2.29 1.66
C GLY A 173 11.96 1.80 1.18
N ALA A 174 11.65 2.03 -0.09
CA ALA A 174 10.39 1.58 -0.66
C ALA A 174 10.27 0.05 -0.67
N SER A 175 11.33 -0.66 -1.10
CA SER A 175 11.42 -2.12 -1.07
C SER A 175 11.43 -2.68 0.35
N PHE A 176 12.06 -1.98 1.30
CA PHE A 176 12.09 -2.38 2.71
C PHE A 176 10.68 -2.44 3.30
N VAL A 177 9.88 -1.38 3.13
CA VAL A 177 8.48 -1.40 3.59
C VAL A 177 7.67 -2.45 2.86
N ALA A 178 7.83 -2.57 1.53
CA ALA A 178 7.11 -3.55 0.73
C ALA A 178 7.39 -4.99 1.18
N LEU A 179 8.64 -5.32 1.52
CA LEU A 179 9.03 -6.64 2.02
C LEU A 179 8.25 -7.02 3.29
N PHE A 180 8.23 -6.15 4.30
CA PHE A 180 7.52 -6.42 5.55
C PHE A 180 6.00 -6.37 5.39
N ALA A 181 5.50 -5.50 4.50
CA ALA A 181 4.08 -5.43 4.18
C ALA A 181 3.59 -6.75 3.54
N GLN A 182 4.31 -7.22 2.52
CA GLN A 182 3.98 -8.43 1.77
C GLN A 182 4.18 -9.71 2.61
N LEU A 183 5.27 -9.80 3.38
CA LEU A 183 5.52 -10.96 4.23
C LEU A 183 4.54 -11.00 5.41
N GLY A 184 4.35 -9.88 6.11
CA GLY A 184 3.45 -9.81 7.26
C GLY A 184 2.00 -10.04 6.85
N GLY A 185 1.55 -9.40 5.76
CA GLY A 185 0.21 -9.60 5.21
C GLY A 185 0.02 -11.03 4.68
N GLY A 186 1.01 -11.54 3.95
CA GLY A 186 1.02 -12.89 3.40
C GLY A 186 0.90 -13.99 4.46
N ILE A 187 1.60 -13.84 5.59
CA ILE A 187 1.48 -14.76 6.73
C ILE A 187 0.08 -14.67 7.35
N TYR A 188 -0.43 -13.45 7.54
CA TYR A 188 -1.76 -13.24 8.14
C TYR A 188 -2.87 -13.87 7.28
N THR A 189 -2.93 -13.53 5.99
CA THR A 189 -3.95 -14.06 5.06
C THR A 189 -3.84 -15.57 4.92
N LYS A 190 -2.64 -16.13 4.69
CA LYS A 190 -2.51 -17.57 4.45
C LYS A 190 -2.76 -18.43 5.68
N ALA A 191 -2.45 -17.94 6.88
CA ALA A 191 -2.81 -18.64 8.11
C ALA A 191 -4.33 -18.71 8.29
N ALA A 192 -5.05 -17.64 7.95
CA ALA A 192 -6.51 -17.58 8.05
C ALA A 192 -7.20 -18.42 6.97
N ASP A 193 -6.82 -18.23 5.70
CA ASP A 193 -7.29 -18.94 4.50
C ASP A 193 -7.19 -20.47 4.69
N VAL A 194 -6.00 -20.99 5.00
CA VAL A 194 -5.78 -22.44 5.19
C VAL A 194 -6.59 -22.97 6.37
N GLY A 195 -6.69 -22.22 7.47
CA GLY A 195 -7.48 -22.64 8.64
C GLY A 195 -8.98 -22.65 8.36
N ALA A 196 -9.49 -21.63 7.67
CA ALA A 196 -10.90 -21.51 7.31
C ALA A 196 -11.30 -22.64 6.35
N ASP A 197 -10.50 -22.88 5.33
CA ASP A 197 -10.79 -23.85 4.29
C ASP A 197 -10.71 -25.31 4.76
N LEU A 198 -9.67 -25.67 5.52
CA LEU A 198 -9.52 -27.05 5.99
C LEU A 198 -10.65 -27.43 6.95
N VAL A 199 -10.89 -26.62 7.97
CA VAL A 199 -11.92 -26.94 8.97
C VAL A 199 -13.33 -26.79 8.38
N GLY A 200 -13.55 -25.74 7.58
CA GLY A 200 -14.86 -25.48 6.98
C GLY A 200 -15.24 -26.51 5.91
N LYS A 201 -14.44 -26.59 4.84
CA LYS A 201 -14.78 -27.38 3.65
C LYS A 201 -14.52 -28.88 3.87
N VAL A 202 -13.41 -29.24 4.50
CA VAL A 202 -12.95 -30.64 4.56
C VAL A 202 -13.50 -31.38 5.78
N GLU A 203 -13.45 -30.76 6.96
CA GLU A 203 -13.87 -31.42 8.21
C GLU A 203 -15.37 -31.27 8.49
N ALA A 204 -15.88 -30.03 8.44
CA ALA A 204 -17.26 -29.73 8.79
C ALA A 204 -18.25 -29.83 7.61
N GLY A 205 -17.75 -29.83 6.37
CA GLY A 205 -18.57 -29.89 5.15
C GLY A 205 -19.49 -28.67 4.96
N ILE A 206 -19.09 -27.51 5.48
CA ILE A 206 -19.81 -26.24 5.27
C ILE A 206 -19.25 -25.48 4.05
N PRO A 207 -20.03 -24.61 3.40
CA PRO A 207 -19.55 -23.78 2.29
C PRO A 207 -18.33 -22.92 2.65
N GLU A 208 -17.62 -22.51 1.61
CA GLU A 208 -16.61 -21.44 1.69
C GLU A 208 -17.23 -20.12 2.16
N ASP A 209 -16.46 -19.34 2.92
CA ASP A 209 -16.89 -18.05 3.49
C ASP A 209 -18.16 -18.13 4.35
N ASP A 210 -18.49 -19.31 4.89
CA ASP A 210 -19.69 -19.49 5.70
C ASP A 210 -19.59 -18.70 7.02
N PRO A 211 -20.61 -17.90 7.39
CA PRO A 211 -20.56 -17.06 8.58
C PRO A 211 -20.47 -17.83 9.91
N ARG A 212 -20.67 -19.16 9.90
CA ARG A 212 -20.48 -20.02 11.07
C ARG A 212 -19.01 -20.32 11.34
N ASN A 213 -18.13 -20.13 10.35
CA ASN A 213 -16.70 -20.36 10.50
C ASN A 213 -16.01 -19.11 11.09
N PRO A 214 -15.44 -19.19 12.30
CA PRO A 214 -14.84 -18.03 12.96
C PRO A 214 -13.61 -17.46 12.24
N ALA A 215 -12.98 -18.24 11.35
CA ALA A 215 -11.77 -17.82 10.63
C ALA A 215 -12.08 -16.90 9.43
N VAL A 216 -13.33 -16.85 8.94
CA VAL A 216 -13.69 -16.15 7.69
C VAL A 216 -13.46 -14.64 7.79
N ILE A 217 -13.71 -14.01 8.94
CA ILE A 217 -13.40 -12.57 9.08
C ILE A 217 -11.90 -12.32 8.99
N ALA A 218 -11.06 -13.21 9.54
CA ALA A 218 -9.61 -13.07 9.44
C ALA A 218 -9.14 -13.31 8.00
N ASP A 219 -9.75 -14.24 7.28
CA ASP A 219 -9.45 -14.50 5.87
C ASP A 219 -9.78 -13.28 5.00
N LEU A 220 -11.00 -12.74 5.12
CA LEU A 220 -11.44 -11.55 4.38
C LEU A 220 -10.71 -10.25 4.76
N VAL A 221 -10.07 -10.21 5.94
CA VAL A 221 -9.18 -9.12 6.36
C VAL A 221 -7.81 -9.22 5.70
N GLY A 222 -7.32 -10.45 5.49
CA GLY A 222 -6.01 -10.75 4.94
C GLY A 222 -5.90 -10.41 3.46
#